data_AF-A0A933FML2-F1
#
_entry.id   AF-A0A933FML2-F1
#
_cell.length_a   1.000
_cell.length_b   1.000
_cell.length_c   1.000
_cell.angle_alpha   90.00
_cell.angle_beta   90.00
_cell.angle_gamma   90.00
#
_symmetry.space_group_name_H-M   'P 1'
#
loop_
_entity.id
_entity.type
_entity.pdbx_description
1 polymer ?
#
loop_
_entity_poly.entity_id
_entity_poly.type
_entity_poly.pdbx_seq_one_letter_code
_entity_poly.pdbx_strand_id
1 'polypeptide(L)' 'MSANEFKCAQCDQPEERCICEKYCCLCQNTDGVRLVGDGLYYCHDCREACGYKTQDEVAR' A
#
# COMPACT_ATOMS: atom_id res chain seq x y z
N MET A 1 20.44 9.08 2.12
CA MET A 1 19.84 7.79 2.47
C MET A 1 18.81 7.48 1.41
N SER A 2 18.97 6.36 0.71
CA SER A 2 18.03 5.89 -0.31
C SER A 2 16.67 5.77 0.37
N ALA A 3 15.75 6.69 0.11
CA ALA A 3 14.39 6.57 0.59
C ALA A 3 13.83 5.29 -0.05
N ASN A 4 13.72 4.21 0.73
CA ASN A 4 13.18 2.96 0.22
C ASN A 4 11.68 3.20 -0.04
N GLU A 5 11.37 3.45 -1.31
CA GLU A 5 10.01 3.50 -1.82
C GLU A 5 9.33 2.15 -1.56
N PHE A 6 8.08 2.18 -1.11
CA PHE A 6 7.28 0.98 -0.92
C PHE A 6 6.98 0.38 -2.30
N LYS A 7 7.13 -0.94 -2.39
CA LYS A 7 6.99 -1.69 -3.65
C LYS A 7 5.95 -2.78 -3.50
N CYS A 8 5.17 -2.98 -4.55
CA CYS A 8 4.20 -4.06 -4.61
C CYS A 8 4.91 -5.42 -4.52
N ALA A 9 4.45 -6.29 -3.63
CA ALA A 9 5.00 -7.63 -3.43
C ALA A 9 4.88 -8.53 -4.68
N GLN A 10 3.96 -8.22 -5.61
CA GLN A 10 3.73 -9.03 -6.81
C GLN A 10 4.59 -8.60 -8.01
N CYS A 11 4.83 -7.31 -8.21
CA CYS A 11 5.54 -6.81 -9.41
C CYS A 11 6.83 -6.02 -9.11
N ASP A 12 7.17 -5.82 -7.83
CA ASP A 12 8.30 -5.01 -7.35
C ASP A 12 8.31 -3.56 -7.87
N GLN A 13 7.18 -3.09 -8.41
CA GLN A 13 7.00 -1.69 -8.82
C GLN A 13 6.40 -0.87 -7.68
N PRO A 14 6.72 0.43 -7.61
CA PRO A 14 6.09 1.32 -6.66
C PRO A 14 4.61 1.57 -6.97
N GLU A 15 3.90 2.13 -6.00
CA GLU A 15 2.46 2.37 -6.07
C GLU A 15 2.02 3.09 -7.37
N GLU A 16 2.79 4.11 -7.79
CA GLU A 16 2.53 4.92 -8.99
C GLU A 16 2.72 4.15 -10.30
N ARG A 17 3.57 3.11 -10.31
CA ARG A 17 3.88 2.30 -11.50
C ARG A 17 3.25 0.91 -11.47
N CYS A 18 2.61 0.55 -10.38
CA CYS A 18 1.97 -0.75 -10.20
C CYS A 18 0.67 -0.83 -11.02
N ILE A 19 0.63 -1.83 -11.92
CA ILE A 19 -0.53 -2.16 -12.78
C ILE A 19 -1.26 -3.43 -12.33
N CYS A 20 -0.87 -4.02 -11.19
CA CYS A 20 -1.58 -5.16 -10.61
C CYS A 20 -2.99 -4.75 -10.20
N GLU A 21 -3.88 -5.73 -10.06
CA GLU A 21 -5.20 -5.52 -9.47
C GLU A 21 -5.04 -5.06 -8.01
N LYS A 22 -5.60 -3.90 -7.68
CA LYS A 22 -5.46 -3.28 -6.36
C LYS A 22 -6.72 -3.54 -5.55
N TYR A 23 -6.58 -4.33 -4.49
CA TYR A 23 -7.65 -4.63 -3.55
C TYR A 23 -7.07 -4.74 -2.14
N CYS A 24 -7.91 -4.50 -1.15
CA CYS A 24 -7.54 -4.67 0.25
C CYS A 24 -7.29 -6.15 0.54
N CYS A 25 -6.09 -6.49 1.01
CA CYS A 25 -5.74 -7.88 1.34
C CYS A 25 -6.61 -8.48 2.47
N LEU A 26 -7.28 -7.64 3.27
CA LEU A 26 -8.12 -8.06 4.39
C LEU A 26 -9.58 -8.24 4.00
N CYS A 27 -10.18 -7.25 3.33
CA CYS A 27 -11.62 -7.22 3.05
C CYS A 27 -11.99 -7.29 1.56
N GLN A 28 -10.99 -7.33 0.67
CA GLN A 28 -11.15 -7.35 -0.79
C GLN A 28 -11.85 -6.11 -1.39
N ASN A 29 -12.10 -5.06 -0.60
CA ASN A 29 -12.57 -3.78 -1.14
C ASN A 29 -11.50 -3.17 -2.06
N THR A 30 -11.94 -2.45 -3.10
CA THR A 30 -11.07 -1.76 -4.07
C THR A 30 -11.04 -0.25 -3.85
N ASP A 31 -11.94 0.29 -3.02
CA ASP A 31 -11.99 1.72 -2.74
C ASP A 31 -10.91 2.16 -1.74
N GLY A 32 -10.26 3.29 -2.02
CA GLY A 32 -9.25 3.88 -1.14
C GLY A 32 -8.04 2.99 -0.84
N VAL A 33 -7.77 1.99 -1.69
CA VAL A 33 -6.67 1.05 -1.50
C VAL A 33 -5.33 1.72 -1.80
N ARG A 34 -4.39 1.59 -0.86
CA ARG A 34 -3.05 2.16 -0.97
C ARG A 34 -2.01 1.13 -0.59
N LEU A 35 -0.82 1.27 -1.17
CA LEU A 35 0.34 0.44 -0.88
C LEU A 35 0.93 0.83 0.49
N VAL A 36 1.27 -0.17 1.30
CA VAL A 36 1.93 0.05 2.59
C VAL A 36 3.28 -0.68 2.63
N GLY A 37 4.04 -0.50 3.71
CA GLY A 37 5.45 -0.92 3.80
C GLY A 37 5.70 -2.43 3.70
N ASP A 38 4.66 -3.26 3.77
CA ASP A 38 4.74 -4.72 3.59
C ASP A 38 4.60 -5.16 2.11
N GLY A 39 4.32 -4.21 1.21
CA GLY A 39 4.14 -4.44 -0.21
C GLY A 39 2.74 -4.89 -0.64
N LEU A 40 1.77 -4.92 0.27
CA LEU A 40 0.37 -5.23 0.01
C LEU A 40 -0.50 -3.95 0.00
N TYR A 41 -1.70 -4.10 -0.55
CA TYR A 41 -2.68 -3.02 -0.63
C TYR A 41 -3.75 -3.19 0.45
N TYR A 42 -4.12 -2.08 1.07
CA TYR A 42 -5.15 -2.04 2.10
C TYR A 42 -6.05 -0.83 1.87
N CYS A 43 -7.36 -0.93 2.11
CA CYS A 43 -8.28 0.22 2.07
C CYS A 43 -8.07 1.13 3.29
N HIS A 44 -8.61 2.35 3.23
CA HIS A 44 -8.49 3.34 4.31
C HIS A 44 -8.90 2.77 5.68
N ASP A 45 -10.10 2.18 5.77
CA ASP A 45 -10.66 1.70 7.03
C ASP A 45 -9.80 0.60 7.68
N CYS A 46 -9.28 -0.31 6.86
CA CYS A 46 -8.38 -1.37 7.32
C CYS A 46 -7.02 -0.82 7.76
N ARG A 47 -6.50 0.19 7.07
CA ARG A 47 -5.23 0.83 7.49
C ARG A 47 -5.39 1.54 8.82
N GLU A 48 -6.46 2.29 9.02
CA GLU A 48 -6.75 2.95 10.30
C GLU A 48 -6.96 1.94 11.44
N ALA A 49 -7.76 0.90 11.20
CA ALA A 49 -8.05 -0.12 12.22
C ALA A 49 -6.81 -0.92 12.64
N CYS A 50 -5.90 -1.21 11.69
CA CYS A 50 -4.71 -2.03 11.93
C CYS A 50 -3.42 -1.22 12.15
N GLY A 51 -3.45 0.10 11.97
CA GLY A 51 -2.29 0.98 12.10
C GLY A 51 -1.28 0.89 10.95
N TYR A 52 -1.71 0.49 9.75
CA TYR A 52 -0.85 0.50 8.58
C TYR A 52 -0.68 1.91 8.03
N LYS A 53 0.53 2.25 7.60
CA LYS A 53 0.87 3.56 7.05
C LYS A 53 1.31 3.43 5.60
N THR A 54 0.84 4.36 4.77
CA THR A 54 1.31 4.57 3.41
C THR A 54 2.66 5.28 3.40
N GLN A 55 3.34 5.25 2.26
CA GLN A 55 4.66 5.86 2.13
C GLN A 55 4.64 7.36 2.46
N ASP A 56 3.61 8.09 2.03
CA ASP A 56 3.48 9.52 2.29
C ASP A 56 3.23 9.85 3.78
N GLU A 57 2.71 8.91 4.55
CA GLU A 57 2.53 9.06 6.00
C GLU A 57 3.81 8.76 6.80
N VAL A 58 4.73 7.97 6.24
CA VAL A 58 6.03 7.65 6.86
C VAL A 58 7.12 8.65 6.46
N ALA A 59 7.00 9.28 5.29
CA ALA A 59 7.94 10.29 4.81
C ALA A 59 7.77 11.69 5.44
N ARG A 60 6.76 11.87 6.31
CA ARG A 60 6.50 13.10 7.08
C ARG A 60 7.06 13.01 8.49
#